data_AF-M8CFG1-F1
#
_entry.id   AF-M8CFG1-F1
#
_cell.length_a   1.000
_cell.length_b   1.000
_cell.length_c   1.000
_cell.angle_alpha   90.00
_cell.angle_beta   90.00
_cell.angle_gamma   90.00
#
_symmetry.space_group_name_H-M   'P 1'
#
loop_
_entity.id
_entity.type
_entity.pdbx_description
1 polymer ?
#
loop_
_entity_poly.entity_id
_entity_poly.type
_entity_poly.pdbx_seq_one_letter_code
_entity_poly.pdbx_strand_id
1 'polypeptide(L)' 'MPSIDKATDNGELKQRQPEQELVCVTGAGGFIGSWVVKELLLRGYRVRGTARDPGDGL' A
#
# COMPACT_ATOMS: atom_id res chain seq x y z
N MET A 1 -3.89 12.41 -13.51
CA MET A 1 -3.48 12.19 -12.11
C MET A 1 -4.66 11.60 -11.35
N PRO A 2 -4.48 10.62 -10.44
CA PRO A 2 -5.47 10.45 -9.39
C PRO A 2 -5.55 11.77 -8.63
N SER A 3 -6.73 12.37 -8.64
CA SER A 3 -6.97 13.69 -8.10
C SER A 3 -6.86 13.64 -6.57
N ILE A 4 -6.28 14.67 -5.97
CA ILE A 4 -5.88 14.72 -4.54
C ILE A 4 -7.10 15.00 -3.63
N ASP A 5 -8.31 15.00 -4.18
CA ASP A 5 -9.57 15.06 -3.43
C ASP A 5 -9.81 13.76 -2.66
N LYS A 6 -9.22 13.67 -1.45
CA LYS A 6 -9.93 13.33 -0.20
C LYS A 6 -9.09 13.76 1.02
N ALA A 7 -8.93 15.07 1.21
CA ALA A 7 -8.89 15.62 2.56
C ALA A 7 -10.34 15.95 2.96
N THR A 8 -10.98 15.08 3.74
CA THR A 8 -12.25 15.40 4.41
C THR A 8 -12.27 14.68 5.75
N ASP A 9 -11.75 15.40 6.74
CA ASP A 9 -12.43 15.86 7.96
C ASP A 9 -13.22 14.88 8.86
N ASN A 10 -13.10 15.15 10.16
CA ASN A 10 -13.90 14.68 11.30
C ASN A 10 -13.97 13.18 11.61
N GLY A 11 -13.06 12.70 12.47
CA GLY A 11 -13.37 11.86 13.65
C GLY A 11 -14.14 10.53 13.51
N GLU A 12 -14.61 10.15 12.33
CA GLU A 12 -15.32 8.90 12.08
C GLU A 12 -14.43 8.02 11.21
N LEU A 13 -13.98 6.91 11.80
CA LEU A 13 -13.34 5.80 11.10
C LEU A 13 -14.38 5.14 10.18
N LYS A 14 -14.79 5.84 9.13
CA LYS A 14 -15.63 5.28 8.08
C LYS A 14 -14.77 4.26 7.35
N GLN A 15 -14.97 2.98 7.66
CA GLN A 15 -14.31 1.87 6.99
C GLN A 15 -14.49 2.08 5.48
N ARG A 16 -13.44 2.59 4.83
CA ARG A 16 -13.40 2.75 3.39
C ARG A 16 -13.48 1.34 2.85
N GLN A 17 -14.63 1.00 2.26
CA GLN A 17 -14.83 -0.33 1.70
C GLN A 17 -13.64 -0.59 0.75
N PRO A 18 -12.86 -1.65 1.00
CA PRO A 18 -11.53 -1.83 0.39
C PRO A 18 -11.64 -2.31 -1.05
N GLU A 19 -12.77 -2.09 -1.72
CA GLU A 19 -13.03 -2.61 -3.03
C GLU A 19 -12.14 -1.87 -4.04
N GLN A 20 -10.93 -2.42 -4.17
CA GLN A 20 -9.92 -2.11 -5.17
C GLN A 20 -9.12 -0.82 -4.96
N GLU A 21 -9.02 -0.30 -3.73
CA GLU A 21 -8.09 0.79 -3.43
C GLU A 21 -6.64 0.37 -3.71
N LEU A 22 -5.92 1.21 -4.46
CA LEU A 22 -4.53 0.97 -4.86
C LEU A 22 -3.58 1.54 -3.82
N VAL A 23 -2.82 0.66 -3.17
CA VAL A 23 -1.84 1.02 -2.13
C VAL A 23 -0.42 0.88 -2.66
N CYS A 24 0.44 1.84 -2.36
CA CYS A 24 1.88 1.78 -2.64
C CYS A 24 2.65 1.35 -1.39
N VAL A 25 3.52 0.35 -1.51
CA VAL A 25 4.36 -0.16 -0.41
C VAL A 25 5.83 0.01 -0.78
N THR A 26 6.56 0.83 -0.03
CA THR A 26 8.02 0.99 -0.18
C THR A 26 8.77 -0.04 0.66
N GLY A 27 9.81 -0.65 0.08
CA GLY A 27 10.54 -1.73 0.75
C GLY A 27 9.78 -3.07 0.76
N ALA A 28 8.92 -3.28 -0.24
CA ALA A 28 8.07 -4.47 -0.36
C ALA A 28 8.87 -5.79 -0.43
N GLY A 29 10.12 -5.74 -0.88
CA GLY A 29 11.04 -6.88 -0.91
C GLY A 29 11.71 -7.21 0.44
N GLY A 30 11.53 -6.39 1.48
CA GLY A 30 12.08 -6.64 2.81
C GLY A 30 11.23 -7.61 3.63
N PHE A 31 11.79 -8.12 4.73
CA PHE A 31 11.09 -9.06 5.63
C PHE A 31 9.71 -8.53 6.08
N ILE A 32 9.67 -7.31 6.62
CA ILE A 32 8.42 -6.68 7.08
C ILE A 32 7.53 -6.28 5.89
N GLY A 33 8.13 -5.67 4.86
CA GLY A 33 7.39 -5.19 3.68
C GLY A 33 6.62 -6.32 2.98
N SER A 34 7.21 -7.50 2.87
CA SER A 34 6.57 -8.67 2.26
C SER A 34 5.32 -9.13 3.02
N TRP A 35 5.33 -9.04 4.36
CA TRP A 35 4.20 -9.40 5.19
C TRP A 35 3.06 -8.38 5.10
N VAL A 36 3.41 -7.09 5.04
CA VAL A 36 2.44 -6.01 4.81
C VAL A 36 1.73 -6.18 3.46
N VAL A 37 2.48 -6.49 2.39
CA VAL A 37 1.90 -6.77 1.07
C VAL A 37 0.94 -7.96 1.15
N LYS A 38 1.34 -9.05 1.80
CA LYS A 38 0.49 -10.24 1.99
C LYS A 38 -0.83 -9.90 2.69
N GLU A 39 -0.77 -9.18 3.79
CA GLU A 39 -1.95 -8.76 4.55
C GLU A 39 -2.89 -7.87 3.72
N LEU A 40 -2.35 -6.91 2.98
CA LEU A 40 -3.14 -6.01 2.13
C LEU A 40 -3.84 -6.78 1.00
N LEU A 41 -3.14 -7.74 0.38
CA LEU A 41 -3.74 -8.59 -0.65
C LEU A 41 -4.87 -9.47 -0.08
N LEU A 42 -4.68 -10.06 1.11
CA LEU A 42 -5.71 -10.87 1.77
C LEU A 42 -6.97 -10.06 2.10
N ARG A 43 -6.83 -8.75 2.32
CA ARG A 43 -7.94 -7.82 2.56
C ARG A 43 -8.59 -7.29 1.27
N GLY A 44 -8.13 -7.72 0.10
CA GLY A 44 -8.70 -7.34 -1.20
C GLY A 44 -8.16 -6.05 -1.80
N TYR A 45 -7.09 -5.47 -1.25
CA TYR A 45 -6.45 -4.29 -1.82
C TYR A 45 -5.63 -4.63 -3.07
N ARG A 46 -5.44 -3.64 -3.94
CA ARG A 46 -4.48 -3.72 -5.04
C ARG A 46 -3.16 -3.10 -4.56
N VAL A 47 -2.05 -3.82 -4.68
CA VAL A 47 -0.77 -3.37 -4.12
C VAL A 47 0.27 -3.14 -5.21
N ARG A 48 1.01 -2.03 -5.11
CA ARG A 48 2.24 -1.77 -5.87
C ARG A 48 3.42 -1.70 -4.89
N GLY A 49 4.32 -2.66 -5.00
CA GLY A 49 5.54 -2.70 -4.19
C GLY A 49 6.72 -2.04 -4.92
N THR A 50 7.54 -1.29 -4.19
CA THR A 50 8.88 -0.91 -4.64
C THR A 50 9.92 -1.61 -3.78
N ALA A 51 10.96 -2.13 -4.40
CA ALA A 51 12.12 -2.72 -3.75
C ALA A 51 13.39 -2.06 -4.30
N ARG A 52 14.46 -2.04 -3.49
CA ARG A 52 15.79 -1.67 -3.98
C ARG A 52 16.31 -2.83 -4.84
N ASP A 53 17.01 -2.51 -5.92
CA ASP A 53 17.68 -3.53 -6.72
C ASP A 53 18.72 -4.25 -5.82
N PRO A 54 18.62 -5.57 -5.61
CA PRO A 54 19.63 -6.31 -4.88
C PRO A 54 21.00 -6.30 -5.57
N GLY A 55 21.08 -5.93 -6.86
CA GLY A 55 22.31 -5.80 -7.64
C GLY A 55 23.09 -4.50 -7.42
N ASP A 56 22.53 -3.51 -6.73
CA ASP A 56 23.19 -2.22 -6.42
C ASP A 56 24.08 -2.29 -5.15
N GLY A 57 24.68 -3.46 -4.90
CA GLY A 57 25.71 -3.64 -3.87
C GLY A 57 27.09 -3.40 -4.47
N LEU A 58 27.85 -2.45 -3.90
CA LEU A 58 29.26 -2.18 -4.22
C LEU A 58 30.12 -3.45 -4.29
#